data_AF-A0A949SWJ2-F1
#
_entry.id   AF-A0A949SWJ2-F1
#
_cell.length_a   1.000
_cell.length_b   1.000
_cell.length_c   1.000
_cell.angle_alpha   90.00
_cell.angle_beta   90.00
_cell.angle_gamma   90.00
#
_symmetry.space_group_name_H-M   'P 1'
#
loop_
_entity.id
_entity.type
_entity.pdbx_description
1 polymer ?
#
loop_
_entity_poly.entity_id
_entity_poly.type
_entity_poly.pdbx_seq_one_letter_code
_entity_poly.pdbx_strand_id
1 'polypeptide(L)'
;MKPIITFGFLGSTLDRAQGAERWSKWRPTVAMCQQEDLLISRLELLVEPKFAGLAKSVVADIAKVSPETQVVVHEFALKDPWDFQEVYERLYDFVRGYDFQAEKEDYLIHLTTGTHVAQICWFLLNEANFIPARLLQTSTSRSMTGFPHALRRSRSARWIS
;
A
#
# COMPACT_ATOMS: atom_id res chain seq x y z
N MET A 1 21.77 -0.39 -4.21
CA MET A 1 20.56 -0.02 -3.45
C MET A 1 19.80 -1.31 -3.19
N LYS A 2 19.30 -1.54 -1.97
CA LYS A 2 18.51 -2.74 -1.67
C LYS A 2 17.16 -2.65 -2.41
N PRO A 3 16.59 -3.76 -2.91
CA PRO A 3 15.22 -3.77 -3.43
C PRO A 3 14.23 -3.32 -2.35
N ILE A 4 13.28 -2.48 -2.75
CA ILE A 4 12.23 -1.97 -1.85
C ILE A 4 11.04 -2.93 -1.89
N ILE A 5 10.67 -3.43 -0.72
CA ILE A 5 9.53 -4.32 -0.52
C ILE A 5 8.48 -3.58 0.30
N THR A 6 7.29 -3.41 -0.26
CA THR A 6 6.22 -2.66 0.40
C THR A 6 5.08 -3.59 0.78
N PHE A 7 4.62 -3.51 2.02
CA PHE A 7 3.39 -4.16 2.49
C PHE A 7 2.24 -3.16 2.45
N GLY A 8 1.06 -3.62 2.07
CA GLY A 8 -0.14 -2.77 2.12
C GLY A 8 -1.41 -3.55 1.95
N PHE A 9 -2.51 -3.00 2.46
CA PHE A 9 -3.83 -3.51 2.15
C PHE A 9 -4.29 -3.03 0.78
N LEU A 10 -5.10 -3.82 0.09
CA LEU A 10 -5.85 -3.31 -1.05
C LEU A 10 -6.79 -2.18 -0.60
N GLY A 11 -6.79 -1.06 -1.33
CA GLY A 11 -7.77 0.02 -1.15
C GLY A 11 -9.15 -0.40 -1.66
N SER A 12 -9.85 -1.26 -0.91
CA SER A 12 -11.15 -1.86 -1.29
C SER A 12 -12.24 -0.84 -1.68
N THR A 13 -12.12 0.39 -1.17
CA THR A 13 -12.93 1.55 -1.54
C THR A 13 -12.21 2.48 -2.52
N LEU A 14 -11.00 2.94 -2.19
CA LEU A 14 -10.31 4.00 -2.94
C LEU A 14 -9.75 3.55 -4.29
N ASP A 15 -9.34 2.28 -4.42
CA ASP A 15 -8.86 1.73 -5.69
C ASP A 15 -10.00 1.31 -6.63
N ARG A 16 -11.25 1.39 -6.17
CA ARG A 16 -12.43 0.94 -6.93
C ARG A 16 -12.73 1.93 -8.06
N ALA A 17 -12.43 1.50 -9.28
CA ALA A 17 -12.70 2.26 -10.48
C ALA A 17 -12.90 1.33 -11.69
N GLN A 18 -13.64 1.79 -12.69
CA GLN A 18 -14.00 1.01 -13.89
C GLN A 18 -13.78 1.86 -15.15
N GLY A 19 -13.66 1.18 -16.30
CA GLY A 19 -13.50 1.85 -17.60
C GLY A 19 -12.21 2.66 -17.70
N ALA A 20 -12.14 3.55 -18.69
CA ALA A 20 -10.99 4.43 -18.89
C ALA A 20 -10.82 5.46 -17.75
N GLU A 21 -11.92 5.90 -17.15
CA GLU A 21 -11.96 6.88 -16.05
C GLU A 21 -11.17 6.48 -14.81
N ARG A 22 -10.81 5.19 -14.67
CA ARG A 22 -9.98 4.74 -13.54
C ARG A 22 -8.61 5.37 -13.47
N TRP A 23 -8.06 5.83 -14.59
CA TRP A 23 -6.78 6.54 -14.63
C TRP A 23 -6.89 8.00 -14.15
N SER A 24 -8.10 8.55 -14.14
CA SER A 24 -8.40 9.89 -13.62
C SER A 24 -8.72 9.88 -12.12
N LYS A 25 -8.93 8.70 -11.51
CA LYS A 25 -9.23 8.56 -10.08
C LYS A 25 -7.97 8.37 -9.26
N TRP A 26 -7.96 8.97 -8.07
CA TRP A 26 -6.92 8.67 -7.10
C TRP A 26 -7.12 7.27 -6.51
N ARG A 27 -6.18 6.38 -6.84
CA ARG A 27 -6.17 4.97 -6.44
C ARG A 27 -4.86 4.70 -5.69
N PRO A 28 -4.84 4.79 -4.35
CA PRO A 28 -3.60 4.84 -3.57
C PRO A 28 -2.64 3.68 -3.82
N THR A 29 -3.14 2.45 -3.97
CA THR A 29 -2.28 1.28 -4.22
C THR A 29 -1.58 1.37 -5.57
N VAL A 30 -2.30 1.83 -6.60
CA VAL A 30 -1.73 2.05 -7.93
C VAL A 30 -0.81 3.27 -7.94
N ALA A 31 -1.25 4.38 -7.34
CA ALA A 31 -0.52 5.65 -7.32
C ALA A 31 0.82 5.55 -6.58
N MET A 32 0.91 4.69 -5.57
CA MET A 32 2.16 4.37 -4.89
C MET A 32 3.20 3.79 -5.86
N CYS A 33 2.81 2.87 -6.74
CA CYS A 33 3.69 2.27 -7.74
C CYS A 33 3.95 3.19 -8.97
N GLN A 34 3.30 4.36 -9.05
CA GLN A 34 3.53 5.34 -10.13
C GLN A 34 4.66 6.34 -9.81
N GLN A 35 5.22 6.31 -8.60
CA GLN A 35 6.18 7.31 -8.16
C GLN A 35 7.57 7.03 -8.75
N GLU A 36 8.08 7.92 -9.61
CA GLU A 36 9.39 7.78 -10.24
C GLU A 36 10.55 7.77 -9.23
N ASP A 37 10.38 8.42 -8.07
CA ASP A 37 11.37 8.51 -7.01
C ASP A 37 11.25 7.39 -5.95
N LEU A 38 10.29 6.48 -6.11
CA LEU A 38 10.11 5.31 -5.27
C LEU A 38 9.89 4.06 -6.13
N LEU A 39 10.99 3.43 -6.52
CA LEU A 39 10.95 2.19 -7.30
C LEU A 39 10.69 0.98 -6.39
N ILE A 40 9.43 0.59 -6.28
CA ILE A 40 9.03 -0.61 -5.52
C ILE A 40 9.43 -1.84 -6.33
N SER A 41 10.22 -2.73 -5.75
CA SER A 41 10.61 -3.98 -6.39
C SER A 41 9.54 -5.07 -6.19
N ARG A 42 8.96 -5.13 -4.98
CA ARG A 42 7.88 -6.07 -4.65
C ARG A 42 6.82 -5.42 -3.79
N LEU A 43 5.56 -5.66 -4.11
CA LEU A 43 4.39 -5.27 -3.31
C LEU A 43 3.74 -6.52 -2.74
N GLU A 44 3.78 -6.65 -1.42
CA GLU A 44 3.05 -7.66 -0.64
C GLU A 44 1.64 -7.10 -0.36
N LEU A 45 0.67 -7.47 -1.20
CA LEU A 45 -0.68 -6.92 -1.20
C LEU A 45 -1.64 -7.81 -0.41
N LEU A 46 -2.12 -7.33 0.74
CA LEU A 46 -3.10 -8.02 1.59
C LEU A 46 -4.52 -7.77 1.09
N VAL A 47 -5.26 -8.85 0.82
CA VAL A 47 -6.57 -8.80 0.15
C VAL A 47 -7.57 -9.70 0.87
N GLU A 48 -8.70 -9.12 1.31
CA GLU A 48 -9.83 -9.95 1.73
C GLU A 48 -10.41 -10.74 0.54
N PRO A 49 -10.77 -12.03 0.70
CA PRO A 49 -11.21 -12.89 -0.41
C PRO A 49 -12.32 -12.28 -1.28
N LYS A 50 -13.27 -11.57 -0.65
CA LYS A 50 -14.40 -10.91 -1.31
C LYS A 50 -13.99 -9.83 -2.32
N PHE A 51 -12.75 -9.33 -2.27
CA PHE A 51 -12.21 -8.32 -3.17
C PHE A 51 -11.24 -8.87 -4.23
N ALA A 52 -11.15 -10.19 -4.41
CA ALA A 52 -10.25 -10.81 -5.38
C ALA A 52 -10.38 -10.25 -6.82
N GLY A 53 -11.60 -9.93 -7.26
CA GLY A 53 -11.83 -9.30 -8.58
C GLY A 53 -11.21 -7.91 -8.69
N LEU A 54 -11.32 -7.09 -7.65
CA LEU A 54 -10.68 -5.77 -7.60
C LEU A 54 -9.16 -5.89 -7.55
N ALA A 55 -8.64 -6.84 -6.76
CA ALA A 55 -7.20 -7.10 -6.68
C ALA A 55 -6.61 -7.44 -8.06
N LYS A 56 -7.28 -8.30 -8.84
CA LYS A 56 -6.86 -8.63 -10.21
C LYS A 56 -6.75 -7.38 -11.09
N SER A 57 -7.73 -6.47 -11.00
CA SER A 57 -7.69 -5.21 -11.76
C SER A 57 -6.57 -4.28 -11.28
N VAL A 58 -6.33 -4.19 -9.97
CA VAL A 58 -5.24 -3.37 -9.41
C VAL A 58 -3.87 -3.91 -9.83
N VAL A 59 -3.64 -5.22 -9.73
CA VAL A 59 -2.40 -5.87 -10.19
C VAL A 59 -2.15 -5.60 -11.67
N ALA A 60 -3.18 -5.77 -12.51
CA ALA A 60 -3.07 -5.54 -13.94
C ALA A 60 -2.78 -4.07 -14.30
N ASP A 61 -3.30 -3.13 -13.52
CA ASP A 61 -3.00 -1.71 -13.72
C ASP A 61 -1.62 -1.33 -13.18
N ILE A 62 -1.15 -1.92 -12.07
CA ILE A 62 0.23 -1.75 -11.56
C ILE A 62 1.24 -2.21 -12.62
N ALA A 63 1.03 -3.38 -13.22
CA ALA A 63 1.92 -3.91 -14.25
C ALA A 63 2.05 -3.00 -15.50
N LYS A 64 1.11 -2.07 -15.72
CA LYS A 64 1.19 -1.08 -16.81
C LYS A 64 2.00 0.15 -16.45
N VAL A 65 2.02 0.52 -15.18
CA VAL A 65 2.64 1.77 -14.70
C VAL A 65 4.01 1.54 -14.06
N SER A 66 4.24 0.35 -13.51
CA SER A 66 5.55 -0.12 -13.04
C SER A 66 5.68 -1.60 -13.39
N PRO A 67 6.06 -1.91 -14.64
CA PRO A 67 6.25 -3.29 -15.12
C PRO A 67 7.28 -4.10 -14.31
N GLU A 68 8.22 -3.42 -13.67
CA GLU A 68 9.25 -4.00 -12.80
C GLU A 68 8.77 -4.33 -11.39
N THR A 69 7.63 -3.79 -10.94
CA THR A 69 7.05 -4.14 -9.64
C THR A 69 6.44 -5.55 -9.69
N GLN A 70 6.99 -6.47 -8.90
CA GLN A 70 6.33 -7.74 -8.64
C GLN A 70 5.22 -7.56 -7.60
N VAL A 71 3.98 -7.95 -7.91
CA VAL A 71 2.90 -7.96 -6.91
C VAL A 71 2.64 -9.39 -6.43
N VAL A 72 2.73 -9.60 -5.12
CA VAL A 72 2.39 -10.85 -4.45
C VAL A 72 1.11 -10.62 -3.66
N VAL A 73 0.06 -11.37 -3.99
CA VAL A 73 -1.25 -11.23 -3.35
C VAL A 73 -1.36 -12.22 -2.20
N HIS A 74 -1.62 -11.72 -1.01
CA HIS A 74 -1.88 -12.51 0.20
C HIS A 74 -3.35 -12.46 0.53
N GLU A 75 -3.96 -13.64 0.65
CA GLU A 75 -5.34 -13.73 1.14
C GLU A 75 -5.38 -13.41 2.65
N PHE A 76 -6.10 -12.35 2.99
CA PHE A 76 -6.23 -11.84 4.35
C PHE A 76 -7.70 -11.84 4.76
N ALA A 77 -8.22 -13.04 5.07
CA ALA A 77 -9.60 -13.22 5.52
C ALA A 77 -9.80 -12.71 6.95
N LEU A 78 -10.88 -11.95 7.15
CA LEU A 78 -11.34 -11.40 8.43
C LEU A 78 -12.85 -11.65 8.55
N LYS A 79 -13.32 -11.97 9.75
CA LYS A 79 -14.76 -12.02 10.08
C LYS A 79 -15.29 -10.61 10.29
N ASP A 80 -14.60 -9.80 11.09
CA ASP A 80 -14.88 -8.38 11.27
C ASP A 80 -13.60 -7.54 11.09
N PRO A 81 -13.48 -6.76 9.99
CA PRO A 81 -12.30 -5.92 9.76
C PRO A 81 -12.21 -4.70 10.68
N TRP A 82 -13.15 -4.54 11.61
CA TRP A 82 -13.17 -3.53 12.65
C TRP A 82 -12.94 -4.11 14.05
N ASP A 83 -12.89 -5.43 14.21
CA ASP A 83 -12.47 -6.06 15.45
C ASP A 83 -10.95 -5.96 15.60
N PHE A 84 -10.51 -5.24 16.64
CA PHE A 84 -9.09 -4.97 16.84
C PHE A 84 -8.29 -6.25 17.13
N GLN A 85 -8.82 -7.16 17.95
CA GLN A 85 -8.13 -8.37 18.35
C GLN A 85 -7.92 -9.28 17.13
N GLU A 86 -8.98 -9.52 16.35
CA GLU A 86 -8.91 -10.34 15.15
C GLU A 86 -7.91 -9.78 14.14
N VAL A 87 -7.98 -8.47 13.86
CA VAL A 87 -7.07 -7.83 12.89
C VAL A 87 -5.63 -7.87 13.38
N TYR A 88 -5.38 -7.61 14.67
CA TYR A 88 -4.05 -7.65 15.26
C TYR A 88 -3.45 -9.06 15.23
N GLU A 89 -4.19 -10.08 15.69
CA GLU A 89 -3.75 -11.48 15.69
C GLU A 89 -3.44 -11.94 14.27
N ARG A 90 -4.31 -11.65 13.30
CA ARG A 90 -4.11 -12.06 11.91
C ARG A 90 -2.91 -11.38 11.26
N LEU A 91 -2.70 -10.09 11.50
CA LEU A 91 -1.50 -9.37 11.04
C LEU A 91 -0.24 -9.88 11.74
N TYR A 92 -0.31 -10.15 13.04
CA TYR A 92 0.78 -10.70 13.82
C TYR A 92 1.22 -12.05 13.26
N ASP A 93 0.28 -12.97 12.98
CA ASP A 93 0.56 -14.26 12.37
C ASP A 93 1.22 -14.10 10.99
N PHE A 94 0.71 -13.18 10.16
CA PHE A 94 1.29 -12.87 8.85
C PHE A 94 2.74 -12.41 8.98
N VAL A 95 3.01 -11.45 9.88
CA VAL A 95 4.36 -10.90 10.11
C VAL A 95 5.30 -11.96 10.68
N ARG A 96 4.86 -12.76 11.65
CA ARG A 96 5.69 -13.82 12.24
C ARG A 96 6.00 -14.96 11.27
N GLY A 97 5.13 -15.19 10.30
CA GLY A 97 5.34 -16.14 9.22
C GLY A 97 6.19 -15.61 8.05
N TYR A 98 6.50 -14.31 8.02
CA TYR A 98 7.25 -13.69 6.93
C TYR A 98 8.76 -13.68 7.23
N ASP A 99 9.57 -14.11 6.26
CA ASP A 99 11.03 -14.15 6.36
C ASP A 99 11.67 -12.80 5.99
N PHE A 100 11.82 -11.92 6.97
CA PHE A 100 12.45 -10.61 6.77
C PHE A 100 13.97 -10.73 6.60
N GLN A 101 14.46 -10.31 5.44
CA GLN A 101 15.86 -10.26 5.05
C GLN A 101 16.38 -8.81 5.12
N ALA A 102 16.35 -8.17 6.30
CA ALA A 102 16.66 -6.74 6.48
C ALA A 102 18.07 -6.33 5.99
N GLU A 103 19.01 -7.27 5.94
CA GLU A 103 20.35 -7.03 5.36
C GLU A 103 20.34 -6.91 3.83
N LYS A 104 19.31 -7.40 3.17
CA LYS A 104 19.22 -7.49 1.70
C LYS A 104 18.07 -6.66 1.13
N GLU A 105 17.00 -6.44 1.86
CA GLU A 105 15.77 -5.76 1.42
C GLU A 105 15.48 -4.54 2.30
N ASP A 106 14.90 -3.49 1.71
CA ASP A 106 14.39 -2.32 2.44
C ASP A 106 12.87 -2.41 2.52
N TYR A 107 12.30 -2.42 3.73
CA TYR A 107 10.86 -2.61 3.92
C TYR A 107 10.09 -1.31 4.15
N LEU A 108 8.91 -1.22 3.54
CA LEU A 108 7.94 -0.15 3.74
C LEU A 108 6.57 -0.71 4.12
N ILE A 109 5.81 0.03 4.93
CA ILE A 109 4.39 -0.25 5.20
C ILE A 109 3.56 0.91 4.67
N HIS A 110 2.67 0.62 3.71
CA HIS A 110 1.73 1.60 3.16
C HIS A 110 0.49 1.72 4.06
N LEU A 111 0.39 2.85 4.76
CA LEU A 111 -0.67 3.10 5.75
C LEU A 111 -1.90 3.83 5.19
N THR A 112 -2.01 4.02 3.87
CA THR A 112 -3.13 4.80 3.30
C THR A 112 -4.39 3.97 3.09
N THR A 113 -4.25 2.67 2.90
CA THR A 113 -5.33 1.72 2.61
C THR A 113 -5.56 0.77 3.78
N GLY A 114 -6.63 -0.03 3.71
CA GLY A 114 -7.11 -0.83 4.84
C GLY A 114 -8.07 -0.04 5.74
N THR A 115 -8.67 -0.72 6.71
CA THR A 115 -9.47 -0.05 7.75
C THR A 115 -8.55 0.76 8.67
N HIS A 116 -9.11 1.74 9.39
CA HIS A 116 -8.32 2.44 10.41
C HIS A 116 -7.79 1.49 11.48
N VAL A 117 -8.54 0.44 11.82
CA VAL A 117 -8.09 -0.62 12.74
C VAL A 117 -6.85 -1.32 12.18
N ALA A 118 -6.86 -1.68 10.89
CA ALA A 118 -5.71 -2.30 10.24
C ALA A 118 -4.49 -1.36 10.15
N GLN A 119 -4.71 -0.07 9.90
CA GLN A 119 -3.64 0.95 9.92
C GLN A 119 -3.00 1.08 11.31
N ILE A 120 -3.82 1.12 12.37
CA ILE A 120 -3.34 1.14 13.75
C ILE A 120 -2.57 -0.16 14.06
N CYS A 121 -3.07 -1.32 13.66
CA CYS A 121 -2.39 -2.60 13.91
C CYS A 121 -1.03 -2.68 13.21
N TRP A 122 -0.94 -2.21 11.96
CA TRP A 122 0.35 -2.06 11.27
C TRP A 122 1.33 -1.19 12.04
N PHE A 123 0.86 -0.02 12.49
CA PHE A 123 1.67 0.90 13.29
C PHE A 123 2.18 0.23 14.58
N LEU A 124 1.30 -0.45 15.32
CA LEU A 124 1.66 -1.11 16.58
C LEU A 124 2.66 -2.25 16.38
N LEU A 125 2.52 -3.06 15.32
CA LEU A 125 3.48 -4.12 15.00
C LEU A 125 4.84 -3.56 14.58
N ASN A 126 4.85 -2.42 13.87
CA ASN A 126 6.06 -1.71 13.51
C ASN A 126 6.78 -1.13 14.75
N GLU A 127 6.07 -0.41 15.62
CA GLU A 127 6.61 0.17 16.86
C GLU A 127 7.12 -0.89 17.84
N ALA A 128 6.47 -2.06 17.87
CA ALA A 128 6.92 -3.20 18.65
C ALA A 128 8.12 -3.93 18.02
N ASN A 129 8.68 -3.42 16.91
CA ASN A 129 9.82 -3.97 16.17
C ASN A 129 9.60 -5.40 15.64
N PHE A 130 8.35 -5.80 15.37
CA PHE A 130 8.08 -7.06 14.67
C PHE A 130 8.35 -6.96 13.17
N ILE A 131 8.37 -5.74 12.62
CA ILE A 131 8.57 -5.47 11.20
C ILE A 131 9.71 -4.46 11.08
N PRO A 132 10.83 -4.76 10.41
CA PRO A 132 11.94 -3.83 10.21
C PRO A 132 11.63 -2.86 9.05
N ALA A 133 10.51 -2.13 9.13
CA ALA A 133 10.01 -1.27 8.06
C ALA A 133 9.90 0.20 8.43
N ARG A 134 9.87 1.06 7.41
CA ARG A 134 9.48 2.47 7.54
C ARG A 134 8.05 2.66 7.07
N LEU A 135 7.39 3.68 7.61
CA LEU A 135 6.00 3.97 7.27
C LEU A 135 5.92 4.87 6.02
N LEU A 136 5.03 4.50 5.10
CA LEU A 136 4.74 5.21 3.87
C LEU A 136 3.28 5.65 3.84
N GLN A 137 3.05 6.93 3.63
CA GLN A 137 1.71 7.48 3.41
C GLN A 137 1.64 8.22 2.08
N THR A 138 0.60 7.92 1.31
CA THR A 138 0.26 8.59 0.06
C THR A 138 -0.92 9.53 0.27
N SER A 139 -0.89 10.70 -0.35
CA SER A 139 -1.99 11.66 -0.31
C SER A 139 -2.19 12.25 -1.69
N THR A 140 -3.42 12.68 -2.00
CA THR A 140 -3.63 13.53 -3.18
C THR A 140 -2.92 14.87 -2.98
N SER A 141 -2.26 15.38 -4.01
CA SER A 141 -1.96 16.82 -4.05
C SER A 141 -3.29 17.54 -4.30
N ARG A 142 -3.81 18.27 -3.32
CA ARG A 142 -4.92 19.22 -3.58
C ARG A 142 -4.42 20.28 -4.55
N SER A 143 -4.71 20.12 -5.83
CA SER A 143 -4.75 21.18 -6.83
C SER A 143 -5.78 20.82 -7.88
N MET A 144 -7.03 21.18 -7.62
CA MET A 144 -8.03 21.27 -8.68
C MET A 144 -9.16 22.23 -8.28
N THR A 145 -8.81 23.50 -8.08
CA THR A 145 -9.70 24.67 -8.30
C THR A 145 -8.86 25.95 -8.43
N GLY A 146 -8.78 26.49 -9.65
CA GLY A 146 -8.54 27.92 -9.92
C GLY A 146 -7.10 28.41 -10.03
N PHE A 147 -6.78 28.97 -11.21
CA PHE A 147 -5.63 29.80 -11.62
C PHE A 147 -4.41 29.12 -12.27
N PRO A 148 -3.92 29.68 -13.41
CA PRO A 148 -2.77 29.15 -14.12
C PRO A 148 -1.45 29.66 -13.53
N HIS A 149 -0.43 28.81 -13.69
CA HIS A 149 1.01 29.07 -13.70
C HIS A 149 1.88 28.68 -12.49
N ALA A 150 3.08 28.20 -12.86
CA ALA A 150 4.27 27.82 -12.09
C ALA A 150 4.33 26.38 -11.53
N LEU A 151 5.26 25.59 -12.11
CA LEU A 151 5.77 24.33 -11.58
C LEU A 151 6.05 24.46 -10.08
N ARG A 152 5.42 23.61 -9.26
CA ARG A 152 5.91 23.31 -7.92
C ARG A 152 6.08 21.80 -7.80
N ARG A 153 7.35 21.35 -7.82
CA ARG A 153 7.74 20.00 -7.40
C ARG A 153 7.24 19.81 -5.96
N SER A 154 6.14 19.10 -5.75
CA SER A 154 5.81 18.56 -4.42
C SER A 154 6.15 17.07 -4.40
N ARG A 155 7.43 16.79 -4.19
CA ARG A 155 7.86 15.51 -3.61
C ARG A 155 7.30 15.48 -2.19
N SER A 156 6.35 14.60 -1.91
CA SER A 156 6.12 14.17 -0.53
C SER A 156 5.37 12.85 -0.50
N ALA A 157 6.10 11.75 -0.73
CA ALA A 157 5.97 10.66 0.24
C ALA A 157 6.33 11.28 1.60
N ARG A 158 5.32 11.54 2.44
CA ARG A 158 5.57 11.97 3.81
C ARG A 158 6.07 10.74 4.55
N TRP A 159 7.38 10.67 4.73
CA TRP A 159 8.01 9.73 5.66
C TRP A 159 7.53 10.12 7.06
N ILE A 160 6.79 9.23 7.71
CA ILE A 160 6.51 9.37 9.14
C ILE A 160 7.76 8.85 9.84
N SER A 161 8.41 9.76 10.57
CA SER A 161 9.62 9.54 11.37
C SER A 161 9.43 8.46 12.42
#